data_AF-A0A2E4V9N3-F1
#
_entry.id   AF-A0A2E4V9N3-F1
#
_cell.length_a   1.000
_cell.length_b   1.000
_cell.length_c   1.000
_cell.angle_alpha   90.00
_cell.angle_beta   90.00
_cell.angle_gamma   90.00
#
_symmetry.space_group_name_H-M   'P 1'
#
loop_
_entity.id
_entity.type
_entity.pdbx_description
1 polymer ?
#
loop_
_entity_poly.entity_id
_entity_poly.type
_entity_poly.pdbx_seq_one_letter_code
_entity_poly.pdbx_strand_id
1 'polypeptide(L)' 'MFDIHDYHMDIMDVAIVAKEANVELLALNNLTLKTRSKCHANRLFRNPIEYSGALFVGEDGMKIMIPL' A
#
# COMPACT_ATOMS: atom_id res chain seq x y z
N MET A 1 -8.40 13.43 -23.24
CA MET A 1 -8.25 13.95 -21.87
C MET A 1 -7.96 12.73 -21.03
N PHE A 2 -6.70 12.57 -20.60
CA PHE A 2 -6.30 11.40 -19.81
C PHE A 2 -6.76 11.60 -18.38
N ASP A 3 -7.37 10.58 -17.79
CA ASP A 3 -7.74 10.60 -16.39
C ASP A 3 -6.47 10.44 -15.55
N ILE A 4 -6.30 11.25 -14.51
CA ILE A 4 -5.17 11.12 -13.58
C ILE A 4 -5.17 9.73 -12.92
N HIS A 5 -6.34 9.08 -12.84
CA HIS A 5 -6.48 7.71 -12.38
C HIS A 5 -5.71 6.69 -13.22
N ASP A 6 -5.48 6.95 -14.52
CA ASP A 6 -4.70 6.06 -15.40
C ASP A 6 -3.19 6.07 -15.10
N TYR A 7 -2.72 7.05 -14.31
CA TYR A 7 -1.32 7.17 -13.89
C TYR A 7 -1.07 6.69 -12.45
N HIS A 8 -2.11 6.21 -11.76
CA HIS A 8 -1.98 5.66 -10.43
C HIS A 8 -1.77 4.14 -10.51
N MET A 9 -0.72 3.66 -9.85
CA MET A 9 -0.43 2.24 -9.77
C MET A 9 -1.49 1.54 -8.91
N ASP A 10 -2.02 0.40 -9.38
CA ASP A 10 -2.90 -0.42 -8.57
C ASP A 10 -2.11 -1.06 -7.42
N ILE A 11 -2.83 -1.38 -6.36
CA ILE A 11 -2.28 -1.98 -5.14
C ILE A 11 -1.61 -3.32 -5.45
N MET A 12 -2.17 -4.09 -6.37
CA MET A 12 -1.60 -5.37 -6.80
C MET A 12 -0.25 -5.19 -7.48
N ASP A 13 -0.15 -4.19 -8.35
CA ASP A 13 1.10 -3.89 -9.06
C ASP A 13 2.20 -3.47 -8.08
N VAL A 14 1.87 -2.61 -7.10
CA VAL A 14 2.82 -2.22 -6.04
C VAL A 14 3.33 -3.44 -5.27
N ALA A 15 2.46 -4.41 -4.99
CA ALA A 15 2.83 -5.60 -4.25
C ALA A 15 3.68 -6.58 -5.04
N ILE A 16 3.42 -6.74 -6.34
CA ILE A 16 4.26 -7.54 -7.23
C ILE A 16 5.66 -6.94 -7.27
N VAL A 17 5.77 -5.62 -7.47
CA VAL A 17 7.06 -4.92 -7.45
C VAL A 17 7.78 -5.10 -6.11
N ALA A 18 7.06 -4.99 -4.98
CA ALA A 18 7.65 -5.18 -3.66
C ALA A 18 8.16 -6.63 -3.44
N LYS A 19 7.42 -7.63 -3.95
CA LYS A 19 7.82 -9.04 -3.90
C LYS A 19 9.05 -9.31 -4.77
N GLU A 20 9.08 -8.81 -6.00
CA GLU A 20 10.22 -8.96 -6.92
C GLU A 20 11.48 -8.28 -6.38
N ALA A 21 11.32 -7.14 -5.70
CA ALA A 21 12.41 -6.43 -5.04
C ALA A 21 12.81 -7.02 -3.69
N ASN A 22 12.18 -8.11 -3.23
CA ASN A 22 12.41 -8.73 -1.91
C ASN A 22 12.29 -7.72 -0.75
N VAL A 23 11.31 -6.82 -0.83
CA VAL A 23 11.07 -5.84 0.22
C VAL A 23 10.54 -6.57 1.47
N GLU A 24 11.04 -6.16 2.64
CA GLU A 24 10.58 -6.69 3.94
C GLU A 24 9.46 -5.84 4.54
N LEU A 25 9.49 -4.53 4.28
CA LEU A 25 8.59 -3.52 4.83
C LEU A 25 8.00 -2.66 3.69
N LEU A 26 6.69 -2.77 3.46
CA LEU A 26 5.96 -2.00 2.45
C LEU A 26 5.03 -1.00 3.12
N ALA A 27 5.14 0.28 2.76
CA ALA A 27 4.27 1.34 3.25
C ALA A 27 3.48 1.97 2.09
N LEU A 28 2.16 1.78 2.08
CA LEU A 28 1.26 2.35 1.08
C LEU A 28 0.81 3.75 1.50
N ASN A 29 0.93 4.74 0.63
CA ASN A 29 0.51 6.12 0.89
C ASN A 29 -0.24 6.69 -0.33
N ASN A 30 -0.74 7.93 -0.24
CA ASN A 30 -1.48 8.63 -1.28
C ASN A 30 -2.75 7.87 -1.72
N LEU A 31 -3.50 7.38 -0.73
CA LEU A 31 -4.71 6.61 -0.97
C LEU A 31 -5.89 7.51 -1.33
N THR A 32 -6.75 7.00 -2.22
CA THR A 32 -7.98 7.72 -2.60
C THR A 32 -8.95 7.85 -1.41
N LEU A 33 -9.77 8.90 -1.41
CA LEU A 33 -10.66 9.28 -0.28
C LEU A 33 -11.58 8.15 0.20
N LYS A 34 -12.01 7.23 -0.69
CA LYS A 34 -12.89 6.10 -0.35
C LYS A 34 -12.25 5.05 0.57
N THR A 35 -10.92 4.99 0.59
CA THR A 35 -10.14 4.03 1.39
C THR A 35 -9.71 4.55 2.77
N ARG A 36 -10.05 5.79 3.15
CA ARG A 36 -9.58 6.41 4.41
C ARG A 36 -10.16 5.80 5.70
N SER A 37 -11.18 4.94 5.61
CA SER A 37 -11.64 4.18 6.78
C SER A 37 -10.60 3.11 7.11
N LYS A 38 -9.99 3.16 8.31
CA LYS A 38 -9.04 2.14 8.83
C LYS A 38 -9.47 0.71 8.56
N CYS A 39 -10.77 0.44 8.71
CA CYS A 39 -11.36 -0.87 8.50
C CYS A 39 -11.43 -1.25 7.01
N HIS A 40 -11.73 -0.30 6.12
CA HIS A 40 -11.75 -0.55 4.67
C HIS A 40 -10.35 -0.69 4.10
N ALA A 41 -9.41 0.17 4.50
CA ALA A 41 -8.01 0.03 4.15
C ALA A 41 -7.48 -1.34 4.58
N ASN A 42 -7.55 -1.68 5.87
CA ASN A 42 -7.02 -2.97 6.32
C ASN A 42 -7.67 -4.16 5.62
N ARG A 43 -8.97 -4.10 5.27
CA ARG A 43 -9.65 -5.20 4.57
C ARG A 43 -9.25 -5.31 3.09
N LEU A 44 -9.10 -4.18 2.40
CA LEU A 44 -8.70 -4.13 0.98
C LEU A 44 -7.21 -4.42 0.80
N PHE A 45 -6.36 -3.89 1.68
CA PHE A 45 -4.91 -3.99 1.57
C PHE A 45 -4.34 -5.26 2.23
N ARG A 46 -4.99 -5.88 3.23
CA ARG A 46 -4.50 -7.16 3.81
C ARG A 46 -4.97 -8.41 3.07
N ASN A 47 -5.94 -8.31 2.16
CA ASN A 47 -6.48 -9.48 1.46
C ASN A 47 -7.02 -9.02 0.10
N PRO A 48 -6.40 -9.32 -1.07
CA PRO A 48 -5.54 -10.45 -1.41
C PRO A 48 -4.16 -10.02 -1.96
N ILE A 49 -3.34 -9.37 -1.15
CA ILE A 49 -1.96 -9.10 -1.54
C ILE A 49 -1.10 -10.30 -1.13
N GLU A 50 -0.54 -11.05 -2.10
CA GLU A 50 0.46 -12.09 -1.85
C GLU A 50 1.84 -11.49 -1.48
N TYR A 51 1.86 -10.57 -0.53
CA TYR A 51 3.08 -9.97 -0.01
C TYR A 51 3.29 -10.50 1.41
N SER A 52 4.37 -11.25 1.60
CA SER A 52 4.71 -11.89 2.88
C SER A 52 5.44 -10.96 3.86
N GLY A 53 5.88 -9.78 3.40
CA GLY A 53 6.50 -8.77 4.25
C GLY A 53 5.48 -8.00 5.09
N ALA A 54 5.98 -7.17 6.00
CA ALA A 54 5.14 -6.31 6.82
C ALA A 54 4.57 -5.16 5.98
N LEU A 55 3.25 -5.02 5.98
CA LEU A 55 2.49 -4.01 5.24
C LEU A 55 1.92 -2.95 6.17
N PHE A 56 2.20 -1.69 5.87
CA PHE A 56 1.66 -0.52 6.54
C PHE A 56 0.83 0.31 5.58
N VAL A 57 -0.32 0.78 6.05
CA VAL A 57 -1.11 1.79 5.35
C VAL A 57 -0.85 3.12 6.03
N GLY A 58 -0.18 4.02 5.31
CA GLY A 58 0.26 5.32 5.78
C GLY A 58 -0.91 6.21 6.15
N GLU A 59 -0.90 6.67 7.39
CA GLU A 59 -1.78 7.72 7.89
C GLU A 59 -0.97 9.00 8.13
N ASP A 60 -1.63 10.16 8.07
CA ASP A 60 -0.98 11.43 8.38
C ASP A 60 -0.36 11.36 9.78
N GLY A 61 0.95 11.61 9.87
CA GLY A 61 1.71 11.54 11.12
C GLY A 61 2.14 10.14 11.57
N MET A 62 1.88 9.09 10.78
CA MET A 62 2.38 7.74 11.06
C MET A 62 3.91 7.69 11.04
N LYS A 63 4.49 6.95 12.00
CA LYS A 63 5.93 6.69 12.09
C LYS A 63 6.17 5.18 11.95
N ILE A 64 7.06 4.81 11.03
CA ILE A 64 7.51 3.43 10.83
C ILE A 64 8.96 3.36 11.29
N MET A 65 9.25 2.44 12.20
CA MET A 65 10.61 2.20 12.68
C MET A 65 11.25 1.12 11.82
N ILE A 66 12.39 1.43 11.19
CA ILE A 66 13.21 0.45 10.47
C ILE A 66 14.32 0.01 11.42
N PRO A 67 14.32 -1.25 11.91
CA PRO A 67 15.45 -1.76 12.68
C PRO A 67 16.68 -1.87 11.76
N LEU A 68 17.84 -1.48 12.29
CA LEU A 68 19.14 -1.62 11.63
C LEU A 68 19.83 -2.92 12.05
#